data_AF-A0A923YTU8-F1
#
_entry.id   AF-A0A923YTU8-F1
#
_cell.length_a   1.000
_cell.length_b   1.000
_cell.length_c   1.000
_cell.angle_alpha   90.00
_cell.angle_beta   90.00
_cell.angle_gamma   90.00
#
_symmetry.space_group_name_H-M   'P 1'
#
loop_
_entity.id
_entity.type
_entity.pdbx_description
1 polymer ?
#
loop_
_entity_poly.entity_id
_entity_poly.type
_entity_poly.pdbx_seq_one_letter_code
_entity_poly.pdbx_strand_id
1 'polypeptide(L)' 'MTTNILASADPRALLYRAGMLSPDEAQRVTADALARCDDGELYLQYIASEAFGFDDGRLKTADYSRDAGF' A
#
# COMPACT_ATOMS: atom_id res chain seq x y z
N MET A 1 -5.30 -6.69 -30.49
CA MET A 1 -4.36 -6.50 -29.37
C MET A 1 -5.17 -6.07 -28.18
N THR A 2 -5.42 -6.98 -27.24
CA THR A 2 -6.26 -6.72 -26.07
C THR A 2 -5.40 -7.02 -24.86
N THR A 3 -4.74 -6.01 -24.30
CA THR A 3 -3.97 -6.19 -23.07
C THR A 3 -4.93 -6.18 -21.90
N ASN A 4 -5.06 -7.36 -21.31
CA ASN A 4 -5.87 -7.69 -20.14
C ASN A 4 -5.59 -6.70 -18.99
N ILE A 5 -6.53 -5.78 -18.74
CA ILE A 5 -6.59 -4.97 -17.51
C ILE A 5 -7.16 -5.87 -16.40
N LEU A 6 -6.40 -6.86 -15.97
CA LEU A 6 -6.55 -7.40 -14.63
C LEU A 6 -5.28 -6.96 -13.92
N ALA A 7 -5.41 -5.90 -13.12
CA ALA A 7 -4.46 -5.67 -12.05
C ALA A 7 -4.27 -7.02 -11.37
N SER A 8 -3.03 -7.54 -11.40
CA SER A 8 -2.69 -8.77 -10.72
C SER A 8 -3.31 -8.71 -9.33
N ALA A 9 -4.05 -9.75 -8.94
CA ALA A 9 -4.60 -9.86 -7.58
C ALA A 9 -3.49 -10.00 -6.51
N ASP A 10 -2.22 -9.83 -6.90
CA ASP A 10 -1.08 -9.78 -6.01
C ASP A 10 -1.14 -8.53 -5.10
N PRO A 11 -1.38 -8.71 -3.79
CA PRO A 11 -1.41 -7.60 -2.85
C PRO A 11 -0.06 -6.87 -2.76
N ARG A 12 1.06 -7.48 -3.15
CA ARG A 12 2.38 -6.82 -3.15
C ARG A 12 2.44 -5.64 -4.12
N ALA A 13 1.62 -5.65 -5.17
CA ALA A 13 1.51 -4.52 -6.10
C ALA A 13 0.96 -3.24 -5.44
N LEU A 14 0.27 -3.36 -4.30
CA LEU A 14 -0.21 -2.22 -3.51
C LEU A 14 0.91 -1.55 -2.70
N LEU A 15 1.94 -2.33 -2.34
CA LEU A 15 3.09 -1.89 -1.56
C LEU A 15 4.20 -1.34 -2.46
N TYR A 16 4.56 -2.05 -3.53
CA TYR A 16 5.68 -1.71 -4.41
C TYR A 16 5.21 -1.00 -5.69
N ARG A 17 4.64 0.20 -5.54
CA ARG A 17 4.12 0.99 -6.67
C ARG A 17 5.23 1.75 -7.38
N ALA A 18 5.04 2.03 -8.68
CA ALA A 18 5.98 2.83 -9.46
C ALA A 18 6.22 4.20 -8.81
N GLY A 19 7.49 4.58 -8.66
CA GLY A 19 7.91 5.82 -7.99
C GLY A 19 7.98 5.75 -6.47
N MET A 20 7.67 4.59 -5.88
CA MET A 20 7.86 4.28 -4.46
C MET A 20 9.02 3.29 -4.29
N LEU A 21 9.22 2.82 -3.06
CA LEU A 21 10.22 1.80 -2.71
C LEU A 21 10.00 0.53 -3.55
N SER A 22 11.06 0.03 -4.20
CA SER A 22 11.04 -1.29 -4.85
C SER A 22 11.36 -2.42 -3.87
N PRO A 23 11.06 -3.70 -4.20
CA PRO A 23 11.40 -4.84 -3.34
C PRO A 23 12.91 -4.93 -3.03
N ASP A 24 13.77 -4.71 -4.04
CA ASP A 24 15.22 -4.78 -3.87
C ASP A 24 15.76 -3.62 -3.02
N GLU A 25 15.21 -2.42 -3.20
CA GLU A 25 15.56 -1.27 -2.36
C GLU A 25 15.10 -1.47 -0.93
N ALA A 26 13.90 -2.01 -0.72
CA ALA A 26 13.39 -2.36 0.60
C ALA A 26 14.34 -3.32 1.31
N GLN A 27 14.71 -4.42 0.65
CA GLN A 27 15.63 -5.39 1.22
C GLN A 27 16.99 -4.77 1.56
N ARG A 28 17.56 -3.97 0.64
CA ARG A 28 18.87 -3.33 0.86
C ARG A 28 18.83 -2.36 2.03
N VAL A 29 17.86 -1.45 2.05
CA VAL A 29 17.75 -0.43 3.10
C VAL A 29 17.50 -1.08 4.47
N THR A 30 16.68 -2.14 4.52
CA THR A 30 16.46 -2.89 5.76
C THR A 30 17.71 -3.61 6.23
N ALA A 31 18.43 -4.28 5.34
CA ALA A 31 19.69 -4.94 5.69
C ALA A 31 20.72 -3.94 6.23
N ASP A 32 20.86 -2.79 5.57
CA ASP A 32 21.76 -1.72 5.99
C ASP A 32 21.35 -1.16 7.36
N ALA A 33 20.06 -0.94 7.59
CA ALA A 33 19.53 -0.43 8.86
C ALA A 33 19.70 -1.42 10.02
N LEU A 34 19.59 -2.73 9.75
CA LEU A 34 19.68 -3.78 10.76
C LEU A 34 21.09 -4.37 10.92
N ALA A 35 22.09 -3.87 10.20
CA ALA A 35 23.45 -4.44 10.15
C ALA A 35 24.15 -4.56 11.51
N ARG A 36 23.67 -3.87 12.55
CA ARG A 36 24.19 -3.90 13.92
C ARG A 36 23.12 -4.24 14.96
N CYS A 37 21.98 -4.75 14.52
CA CYS A 37 20.88 -5.18 15.36
C CYS A 37 20.89 -6.71 15.43
N ASP A 38 20.51 -7.25 16.59
CA ASP A 38 20.40 -8.71 16.76
C ASP A 38 19.16 -9.26 16.04
N ASP A 39 18.11 -8.45 15.92
CA ASP A 39 16.86 -8.77 15.22
C ASP A 39 16.16 -7.48 14.75
N GLY A 40 15.28 -7.62 13.76
CA GLY A 40 14.42 -6.56 13.25
C GLY A 40 13.78 -6.93 11.92
N GLU A 41 12.70 -6.24 11.59
CA GLU A 41 11.96 -6.45 10.35
C GLU A 41 11.49 -5.12 9.77
N LEU A 42 11.32 -5.09 8.44
CA LEU A 42 10.64 -4.00 7.76
C LEU A 42 9.15 -4.32 7.69
N TYR A 43 8.34 -3.45 8.29
CA TYR A 43 6.90 -3.47 8.14
C TYR A 43 6.49 -2.52 7.00
N LEU A 44 5.63 -3.00 6.10
CA LEU A 44 5.06 -2.21 5.01
C LEU A 44 3.54 -2.23 5.12
N GLN A 45 2.90 -1.06 5.06
CA GLN A 45 1.45 -0.97 5.08
C GLN A 45 0.87 -0.28 3.85
N TYR A 46 -0.31 -0.76 3.48
CA TYR A 46 -1.23 -0.09 2.57
C TYR A 46 -2.60 -0.06 3.23
N ILE A 47 -3.21 1.12 3.30
CA ILE A 47 -4.55 1.30 3.84
C ILE A 47 -5.41 1.97 2.77
N ALA A 48 -6.60 1.42 2.57
CA ALA A 48 -7.67 2.06 1.81
C ALA A 48 -8.91 2.10 2.68
N SER A 49 -9.50 3.28 2.83
CA SER A 49 -10.70 3.49 3.62
C SER A 49 -11.78 4.15 2.76
N GLU A 50 -13.01 3.71 2.94
CA GLU A 50 -14.19 4.27 2.30
C GLU A 50 -15.30 4.41 3.34
N ALA A 51 -15.94 5.58 3.34
CA ALA A 51 -17.03 5.88 4.26
C ALA A 51 -18.17 6.59 3.53
N PHE A 52 -19.41 6.23 3.86
CA PHE A 52 -20.62 6.81 3.28
C PHE A 52 -21.53 7.31 4.39
N GLY A 53 -21.83 8.60 4.39
CA GLY A 53 -22.79 9.24 5.29
C GLY A 53 -24.14 9.42 4.62
N PHE A 54 -25.18 8.79 5.16
CA PHE A 54 -26.56 8.92 4.69
C PHE A 54 -27.41 9.69 5.70
N ASP A 55 -28.35 10.48 5.18
CA ASP A 55 -29.33 11.24 5.95
C ASP A 55 -30.65 11.30 5.15
N ASP A 56 -31.78 11.03 5.82
CA ASP A 56 -33.11 10.87 5.20
C ASP A 56 -33.12 9.94 3.95
N GLY A 57 -32.36 8.85 4.01
CA GLY A 57 -32.27 7.88 2.90
C GLY A 57 -31.50 8.40 1.67
N ARG A 58 -30.85 9.56 1.77
CA ARG A 58 -30.04 10.15 0.70
C ARG A 58 -28.58 10.22 1.11
N LEU A 59 -27.67 9.95 0.18
CA LEU A 59 -26.23 10.09 0.39
C LEU A 59 -25.87 11.57 0.55
N LYS A 60 -25.19 11.92 1.64
CA LYS A 60 -24.74 13.30 1.94
C LYS A 60 -23.23 13.46 1.82
N THR A 61 -22.48 12.48 2.31
CA THR A 61 -21.02 12.48 2.26
C THR A 61 -20.53 11.13 1.75
N ALA A 62 -19.47 11.17 0.95
CA ALA A 62 -18.73 9.99 0.53
C ALA A 62 -17.27 10.37 0.55
N ASP A 63 -16.50 9.65 1.35
CA ASP A 63 -15.09 9.91 1.57
C ASP A 63 -14.29 8.68 1.21
N TYR A 64 -13.24 8.91 0.43
CA TYR A 64 -12.30 7.88 0.01
C TYR A 64 -10.87 8.35 0.24
N SER A 65 -10.07 7.54 0.92
CA SER A 65 -8.66 7.83 1.14
C SER A 65 -7.81 6.58 0.98
N ARG A 66 -6.59 6.78 0.49
CA ARG A 66 -5.53 5.77 0.45
C ARG A 66 -4.29 6.32 1.12
N ASP A 67 -3.63 5.47 1.89
CA ASP A 67 -2.36 5.76 2.53
C ASP A 67 -1.42 4.56 2.38
N ALA A 68 -0.11 4.80 2.38
CA ALA A 68 0.92 3.79 2.36
C ALA A 68 2.22 4.31 2.99
N GLY A 69 2.93 3.43 3.69
CA GLY A 69 4.16 3.80 4.38
C GLY A 69 4.84 2.64 5.08
N PHE A 70 5.91 2.97 5.80
CA PHE A 70 6.75 2.10 6.62
C PHE A 70 7.41 2.91 7.75
#